data_AF-A0A2E5EMP2-F1
#
_entry.id   AF-A0A2E5EMP2-F1
#
_cell.length_a   1.000
_cell.length_b   1.000
_cell.length_c   1.000
_cell.angle_alpha   90.00
_cell.angle_beta   90.00
_cell.angle_gamma   90.00
#
_symmetry.space_group_name_H-M   'P 1'
#
loop_
_entity.id
_entity.type
_entity.pdbx_description
1 polymer ?
#
loop_
_entity_poly.entity_id
_entity_poly.type
_entity_poly.pdbx_seq_one_letter_code
_entity_poly.pdbx_strand_id
1 'polypeptide(L)'
;MMLAATMRYASVVTNVFSTMCVDAMCNDTPAVVIGFDVSEVSYQRSVTKYVTYAHIKDLLEFDAVLHATSMEELIEYLAACLKDPNIKSAERRKCVDVEAHHPDGNAARNVSAFLVERMKAKE
;
A
#
# COMPACT_ATOMS: atom_id res chain seq x y z
N MET A 1 -12.05 -6.41 -11.72
CA MET A 1 -10.90 -5.56 -12.11
C MET A 1 -11.07 -4.06 -11.80
N MET A 2 -12.04 -3.64 -10.97
CA MET A 2 -12.25 -2.20 -10.71
C MET A 2 -11.15 -1.59 -9.83
N LEU A 3 -10.67 -2.34 -8.81
CA LEU A 3 -9.67 -1.85 -7.87
C LEU A 3 -8.29 -1.62 -8.50
N ALA A 4 -7.80 -2.55 -9.33
CA ALA A 4 -6.52 -2.38 -10.02
C ALA A 4 -6.52 -1.15 -10.94
N ALA A 5 -7.65 -0.88 -11.62
CA ALA A 5 -7.81 0.33 -12.42
C ALA A 5 -7.79 1.58 -11.53
N THR A 6 -8.51 1.58 -10.39
CA THR A 6 -8.46 2.68 -9.42
C THR A 6 -7.04 2.96 -8.94
N MET A 7 -6.27 1.93 -8.56
CA MET A 7 -4.89 2.11 -8.09
C MET A 7 -3.97 2.69 -9.16
N ARG A 8 -4.12 2.23 -10.41
CA ARG A 8 -3.30 2.70 -11.53
C ARG A 8 -3.52 4.16 -11.88
N TYR A 9 -4.74 4.67 -11.70
CA TYR A 9 -5.11 6.04 -12.11
C TYR A 9 -5.29 7.00 -10.93
N ALA A 10 -5.14 6.53 -9.69
CA ALA A 10 -5.15 7.39 -8.52
C ALA A 10 -3.87 8.25 -8.45
N SER A 11 -4.02 9.54 -8.16
CA SER A 11 -2.88 10.43 -7.88
C SER A 11 -2.30 10.24 -6.47
N VAL A 12 -3.14 9.80 -5.53
CA VAL A 12 -2.79 9.50 -4.15
C VAL A 12 -3.81 8.51 -3.60
N VAL A 13 -3.38 7.62 -2.70
CA VAL A 13 -4.25 6.65 -2.03
C VAL A 13 -4.30 6.97 -0.54
N THR A 14 -5.49 7.01 0.05
CA THR A 14 -5.64 7.16 1.50
C THR A 14 -6.49 6.05 2.09
N ASN A 15 -6.10 5.58 3.27
CA ASN A 15 -6.77 4.50 4.00
C ASN A 15 -6.36 4.51 5.48
N VAL A 16 -6.93 3.60 6.26
CA VAL A 16 -6.53 3.31 7.65
C VAL A 16 -5.71 2.03 7.66
N PHE A 17 -4.38 2.15 7.68
CA PHE A 17 -3.40 1.06 7.78
C PHE A 17 -3.79 -0.21 7.01
N SER A 18 -4.04 -0.09 5.71
CA SER A 18 -4.36 -1.21 4.82
C SER A 18 -3.12 -1.65 4.04
N THR A 19 -3.00 -2.96 3.78
CA THR A 19 -2.00 -3.50 2.85
C THR A 19 -2.22 -3.04 1.40
N MET A 20 -3.37 -2.43 1.08
CA MET A 20 -3.60 -1.73 -0.19
C MET A 20 -2.56 -0.64 -0.49
N CYS A 21 -1.79 -0.19 0.51
CA CYS A 21 -0.62 0.64 0.29
C CYS A 21 0.38 -0.03 -0.66
N VAL A 22 0.61 -1.34 -0.55
CA VAL A 22 1.54 -2.08 -1.43
C VAL A 22 1.03 -2.09 -2.88
N ASP A 23 -0.27 -2.26 -3.11
CA ASP A 23 -0.87 -2.18 -4.45
C ASP A 23 -0.69 -0.79 -5.09
N ALA A 24 -0.83 0.28 -4.30
CA ALA A 24 -0.57 1.64 -4.73
C ALA A 24 0.92 1.83 -5.08
N MET A 25 1.82 1.34 -4.23
CA MET A 25 3.26 1.42 -4.42
C MET A 25 3.74 0.64 -5.65
N CYS A 26 3.09 -0.47 -6.00
CA CYS A 26 3.37 -1.19 -7.25
C CYS A 26 3.14 -0.33 -8.50
N ASN A 27 2.26 0.69 -8.40
CA ASN A 27 2.03 1.69 -9.45
C ASN A 27 2.84 2.98 -9.22
N ASP A 28 3.75 2.99 -8.24
CA ASP A 28 4.49 4.16 -7.75
C ASP A 28 3.59 5.33 -7.30
N THR A 29 2.38 5.01 -6.84
CA THR A 29 1.43 5.99 -6.31
C THR A 29 1.68 6.23 -4.82
N PRO A 30 1.77 7.48 -4.35
CA PRO A 30 1.93 7.78 -2.93
C PRO A 30 0.72 7.37 -2.11
N ALA A 31 0.96 6.95 -0.87
CA ALA A 31 -0.07 6.58 0.09
C ALA A 31 0.02 7.42 1.37
N VAL A 32 -1.13 7.92 1.82
CA VAL A 32 -1.29 8.65 3.09
C VAL A 32 -2.21 7.85 4.02
N VAL A 33 -1.66 7.40 5.14
CA VAL A 33 -2.38 6.59 6.12
C VAL A 33 -2.93 7.47 7.24
N ILE A 34 -4.22 7.29 7.54
CA ILE A 34 -4.92 7.96 8.64
C ILE A 34 -4.64 7.17 9.93
N GLY A 35 -3.88 7.78 10.83
CA GLY A 35 -3.49 7.23 12.12
C GLY A 35 -4.11 7.90 13.33
N PHE A 36 -5.21 8.63 13.14
CA PHE A 36 -5.92 9.32 14.21
C PHE A 36 -7.43 9.05 14.17
N ASP A 37 -8.06 9.12 15.34
CA ASP A 37 -9.51 9.07 15.46
C ASP A 37 -10.10 10.48 15.45
N VAL A 38 -11.24 10.68 14.78
CA VAL A 38 -11.94 11.98 14.71
C VAL A 38 -12.64 12.37 16.02
N SER A 39 -12.75 11.44 16.95
CA SER A 39 -13.37 11.61 18.26
C SER A 39 -12.72 10.66 19.25
N GLU A 40 -12.82 10.95 20.54
CA GLU A 40 -12.34 10.03 21.58
C GLU A 40 -13.07 8.69 21.51
N VAL A 41 -12.30 7.61 21.39
CA VAL A 41 -12.80 6.24 21.33
C VAL A 41 -11.94 5.34 22.19
N SER A 42 -12.50 4.21 22.65
CA SER A 42 -11.69 3.21 23.35
C SER A 42 -10.61 2.64 22.45
N TYR A 43 -9.49 2.22 23.02
CA TYR A 43 -8.38 1.61 22.26
C TYR A 43 -8.82 0.48 21.33
N GLN A 44 -9.82 -0.32 21.74
CA GLN A 44 -10.36 -1.41 20.93
C GLN A 44 -11.05 -0.94 19.64
N ARG A 45 -11.55 0.29 19.63
CA ARG A 45 -12.17 0.94 18.46
C ARG A 45 -11.23 1.90 17.74
N SER A 46 -10.18 2.36 18.41
CA SER A 46 -9.20 3.29 17.87
C SER A 46 -8.47 2.72 16.67
N VAL A 47 -8.24 3.57 15.66
CA VAL A 47 -7.40 3.24 14.51
C VAL A 47 -5.91 3.13 14.88
N THR A 48 -5.49 3.78 15.96
CA THR A 48 -4.09 3.81 16.40
C THR A 48 -3.53 2.41 16.71
N LYS A 49 -4.40 1.47 17.12
CA LYS A 49 -4.00 0.08 17.40
C LYS A 49 -3.37 -0.60 16.18
N TYR A 50 -3.74 -0.20 14.96
CA TYR A 50 -3.26 -0.83 13.73
C TYR A 50 -1.78 -0.59 13.47
N VAL A 51 -1.18 0.45 14.05
CA VAL A 51 0.27 0.69 14.03
C VAL A 51 1.06 -0.52 14.55
N THR A 52 0.45 -1.30 15.46
CA THR A 52 1.10 -2.46 16.09
C THR A 52 0.94 -3.77 15.29
N TYR A 53 0.21 -3.75 14.18
CA TYR A 53 -0.08 -4.96 13.42
C TYR A 53 1.13 -5.37 12.57
N ALA A 54 1.43 -6.67 12.55
CA ALA A 54 2.63 -7.19 11.90
C ALA A 54 2.72 -6.82 10.41
N HIS A 55 1.60 -6.82 9.68
CA HIS A 55 1.54 -6.50 8.26
C HIS A 55 1.67 -4.99 7.95
N ILE A 56 1.78 -4.14 8.97
CA ILE A 56 1.99 -2.69 8.84
C ILE A 56 3.43 -2.30 9.14
N LYS A 57 4.17 -3.20 9.79
CA LYS A 57 5.53 -2.98 10.25
C LYS A 57 6.42 -2.45 9.13
N ASP A 58 6.46 -3.13 7.99
CA ASP A 58 7.33 -2.79 6.86
C ASP A 58 6.96 -1.43 6.24
N LEU A 59 5.66 -1.09 6.16
CA LEU A 59 5.20 0.22 5.68
C LEU A 59 5.78 1.36 6.52
N LEU A 60 5.90 1.16 7.84
CA LEU A 60 6.40 2.14 8.79
C LEU A 60 7.93 2.11 8.90
N GLU A 61 8.55 0.93 8.95
CA GLU A 61 10.00 0.77 9.07
C GLU A 61 10.75 1.27 7.84
N PHE A 62 10.19 1.05 6.65
CA PHE A 62 10.74 1.61 5.40
C PHE A 62 10.34 3.07 5.16
N ASP A 63 9.52 3.65 6.04
CA ASP A 63 9.00 5.02 5.89
C ASP A 63 8.30 5.23 4.54
N ALA A 64 7.63 4.17 4.04
CA ALA A 64 7.08 4.09 2.68
C ALA A 64 5.73 4.81 2.51
N VAL A 65 5.10 5.21 3.62
CA VAL A 65 3.83 5.94 3.65
C VAL A 65 3.97 7.24 4.43
N LEU A 66 3.06 8.18 4.18
CA LEU A 66 2.87 9.34 5.06
C LEU A 66 1.84 8.98 6.12
N HIS A 67 2.24 8.93 7.38
CA HIS A 67 1.37 8.59 8.51
C HIS A 67 0.85 9.87 9.16
N ALA A 68 -0.40 10.23 8.87
CA ALA A 68 -1.06 11.39 9.46
C ALA A 68 -1.61 11.08 10.85
N THR A 69 -1.25 11.88 11.84
CA THR A 69 -1.70 11.78 13.24
C THR A 69 -2.71 12.87 13.63
N SER A 70 -3.09 13.72 12.67
CA SER A 70 -4.14 14.73 12.79
C SER A 70 -4.81 15.01 11.44
N MET A 71 -5.94 15.72 11.48
CA MET A 71 -6.64 16.15 10.26
C MET A 71 -5.81 17.15 9.47
N GLU A 72 -5.09 18.02 10.17
CA GLU A 72 -4.18 19.02 9.60
C GLU A 72 -3.05 18.33 8.82
N GLU A 73 -2.39 17.35 9.44
CA GLU A 73 -1.36 16.55 8.76
C GLU A 73 -1.92 15.77 7.57
N LEU A 74 -3.14 15.22 7.68
CA LEU A 74 -3.77 14.51 6.57
C LEU A 74 -3.95 15.43 5.35
N ILE A 75 -4.48 16.64 5.57
CA ILE A 75 -4.67 17.63 4.50
C ILE A 75 -3.32 18.05 3.91
N GLU A 76 -2.33 18.33 4.76
CA GLU A 76 -0.98 18.71 4.34
C GLU A 76 -0.33 17.62 3.47
N TYR A 77 -0.35 16.36 3.95
CA TYR A 77 0.25 15.23 3.25
C TYR A 77 -0.45 14.91 1.93
N LEU A 78 -1.78 15.01 1.87
CA LEU A 78 -2.52 14.86 0.61
C LEU A 78 -2.14 15.95 -0.39
N ALA A 79 -2.08 17.21 0.05
CA ALA A 79 -1.67 18.33 -0.80
C ALA A 79 -0.22 18.17 -1.29
N ALA A 80 0.68 17.71 -0.42
CA ALA A 80 2.07 17.43 -0.77
C ALA A 80 2.17 16.33 -1.84
N CYS A 81 1.46 15.20 -1.68
CA CYS A 81 1.41 14.12 -2.67
C CYS A 81 0.87 14.58 -4.02
N LEU A 82 -0.18 15.42 -4.02
CA LEU A 82 -0.76 15.96 -5.26
C LEU A 82 0.19 16.92 -5.97
N LYS A 83 1.07 17.60 -5.23
CA LYS A 83 2.08 18.52 -5.77
C LYS A 83 3.32 17.78 -6.28
N ASP A 84 3.78 16.77 -5.54
CA ASP A 84 4.92 15.94 -5.91
C ASP A 84 4.60 14.45 -5.69
N PRO A 85 4.26 13.70 -6.75
CA PRO A 85 3.96 12.28 -6.63
C PRO A 85 5.20 11.43 -6.28
N ASN A 86 6.41 12.00 -6.37
CA ASN A 86 7.66 11.28 -6.09
C ASN A 86 8.06 11.31 -4.62
N ILE A 87 7.32 12.03 -3.76
CA ILE A 87 7.54 12.00 -2.30
C ILE A 87 7.56 10.55 -1.86
N LYS A 88 8.64 10.13 -1.17
CA LYS A 88 8.85 8.75 -0.69
C LYS A 88 8.92 7.66 -1.77
N SER A 89 9.15 8.00 -3.05
CA SER A 89 9.20 6.99 -4.14
C SER A 89 10.29 5.94 -3.92
N ALA A 90 11.46 6.34 -3.40
CA ALA A 90 12.54 5.40 -3.09
C ALA A 90 12.17 4.44 -1.94
N GLU A 91 11.50 4.95 -0.92
CA GLU A 91 11.00 4.21 0.23
C GLU A 91 9.88 3.23 -0.19
N ARG A 92 8.94 3.70 -1.03
CA ARG A 92 7.93 2.83 -1.66
C ARG A 92 8.58 1.69 -2.46
N ARG A 93 9.62 1.99 -3.25
CA ARG A 93 10.33 0.96 -4.01
C ARG A 93 10.91 -0.10 -3.11
N LYS A 94 11.61 0.28 -2.03
CA LYS A 94 12.15 -0.66 -1.03
C LYS A 94 11.06 -1.53 -0.42
N CYS A 95 9.91 -0.94 -0.07
CA CYS A 95 8.78 -1.68 0.49
C CYS A 95 8.20 -2.68 -0.53
N VAL A 96 8.03 -2.28 -1.79
CA VAL A 96 7.60 -3.19 -2.88
C VAL A 96 8.59 -4.34 -3.06
N ASP A 97 9.89 -4.06 -2.99
CA ASP A 97 10.93 -5.07 -3.16
C ASP A 97 10.88 -6.14 -2.05
N VAL A 98 10.38 -5.80 -0.86
CA VAL A 98 10.20 -6.74 0.25
C VAL A 98 8.84 -7.43 0.17
N GLU A 99 7.76 -6.66 0.12
CA GLU A 99 6.38 -7.14 0.26
C GLU A 99 5.85 -7.84 -1.01
N ALA A 100 6.23 -7.34 -2.19
CA ALA A 100 5.79 -7.87 -3.49
C ALA A 100 6.94 -8.50 -4.29
N HIS A 101 8.15 -8.52 -3.73
CA HIS A 101 9.38 -8.96 -4.38
C HIS A 101 9.66 -8.20 -5.68
N HIS A 102 9.23 -8.72 -6.82
CA HIS A 102 9.40 -8.09 -8.12
C HIS A 102 8.11 -8.30 -8.90
N PRO A 103 7.12 -7.40 -8.76
CA PRO A 103 5.89 -7.48 -9.54
C PRO A 103 6.21 -7.18 -11.01
N ASP A 104 6.43 -8.25 -11.79
CA ASP A 104 6.76 -8.19 -13.23
C ASP A 104 5.52 -8.14 -14.15
N GLY A 105 4.32 -8.15 -13.55
CA GLY A 105 3.05 -8.17 -14.26
C GLY A 105 2.68 -9.52 -14.89
N ASN A 106 3.48 -10.57 -14.71
CA ASN A 106 3.28 -11.87 -15.35
C ASN A 106 2.70 -12.94 -14.41
N ALA A 107 2.34 -12.61 -13.17
CA ALA A 107 1.87 -13.59 -12.18
C ALA A 107 0.81 -14.56 -12.74
N ALA A 108 -0.23 -14.05 -13.40
CA ALA A 108 -1.27 -14.88 -14.00
C ALA A 108 -0.74 -15.81 -15.10
N ARG A 109 0.15 -15.30 -15.97
CA ARG A 109 0.81 -16.09 -17.03
C ARG A 109 1.70 -17.18 -16.42
N ASN A 110 2.52 -16.82 -15.43
CA ASN A 110 3.48 -17.72 -14.80
C ASN A 110 2.77 -18.88 -14.09
N VAL A 111 1.74 -18.56 -13.30
CA VAL A 111 0.92 -19.58 -12.62
C VAL A 111 0.19 -20.45 -13.64
N SER A 112 -0.43 -19.87 -14.67
CA SER A 112 -1.14 -20.66 -15.69
C SER A 112 -0.20 -21.60 -16.45
N ALA A 113 0.99 -21.13 -16.83
CA ALA A 113 1.99 -21.94 -17.52
C ALA A 113 2.44 -23.12 -16.65
N PHE A 114 2.74 -22.86 -15.37
CA PHE A 114 3.10 -23.89 -14.41
C PHE A 114 2.01 -24.95 -14.23
N LEU A 115 0.75 -24.53 -14.12
CA LEU A 115 -0.38 -25.47 -13.99
C LEU A 115 -0.54 -26.35 -15.24
N VAL A 116 -0.47 -25.75 -16.43
CA VAL A 116 -0.57 -26.49 -17.70
C VAL A 116 0.56 -27.52 -17.84
N GLU A 117 1.78 -27.17 -17.46
CA GLU A 117 2.92 -28.09 -17.45
C GLU A 117 2.67 -29.30 -16.52
N ARG A 118 2.22 -29.05 -15.29
CA ARG A 118 1.96 -30.11 -14.30
C ARG A 118 0.78 -31.01 -14.66
N MET A 119 -0.19 -30.51 -15.42
CA MET A 119 -1.30 -31.33 -15.91
C MET A 119 -0.84 -32.27 -17.02
N LYS A 120 0.02 -31.81 -17.94
CA LYS A 120 0.56 -32.65 -19.03
C LYS A 120 1.54 -33.72 -18.54
N ALA A 121 2.28 -33.44 -17.47
CA ALA A 121 3.22 -34.41 -16.88
C ALA A 121 2.54 -35.54 -16.07
N LYS A 122 1.20 -35.52 -15.95
CA LYS A 122 0.41 -36.56 -15.27
C LYS A 122 -0.27 -37.55 -16.24
N GLU A 123 -0.11 -37.36 -17.55
CA GLU A 123 -0.46 -38.33 -18.60
C GLU A 123 0.78 -39.16 -18.98
#